data_AF-A0A7W8F1G9-F1
#
_entry.id   AF-A0A7W8F1G9-F1
#
_cell.length_a   1.000
_cell.length_b   1.000
_cell.length_c   1.000
_cell.angle_alpha   90.00
_cell.angle_beta   90.00
_cell.angle_gamma   90.00
#
_symmetry.space_group_name_H-M   'P 1'
#
loop_
_entity.id
_entity.type
_entity.pdbx_description
1 polymer ?
#
loop_
_entity_poly.entity_id
_entity_poly.type
_entity_poly.pdbx_seq_one_letter_code
_entity_poly.pdbx_strand_id
1 'polypeptide(L)'
;MTPPDTGLVIVVLAPHDPMTRGQLRRMAELARDHGHRLRWEEARGGPGAPLRTVAGLAGPLRRARRIVIGDPFSRYVQLLLPLTRARELVVVDDGTATMEFVSQLARGERLVRWHRRGSRGARDLAFAPVSASTRRRLTPNARRSVTVFTAMPVEAPPGVDVVRNDFAWTRAAFGPPRLTRGTDLVGTSLVETGVVDPERYLAAVAGLARAYGATRYFAHRRESTEKLHRIASGLGLEVVRPELPLELIARRGPIGRTVLSFPSTVVHTLPLALAGTGVTVAVCDIDPVWLTERASPRAEGFLSEVTDTASDVRRLPAMPLSAPSAVNTGHTPQATHPCG
;
A
#
# COMPACT_ATOMS: atom_id res chain seq x y z
N MET A 1 -11.67 -18.13 -27.57
CA MET A 1 -10.38 -18.85 -27.66
C MET A 1 -9.80 -18.90 -26.26
N THR A 2 -9.70 -20.07 -25.63
CA THR A 2 -9.17 -20.18 -24.26
C THR A 2 -7.67 -19.89 -24.29
N PRO A 3 -7.16 -18.95 -23.49
CA PRO A 3 -5.72 -18.66 -23.46
C PRO A 3 -4.91 -19.91 -23.06
N PRO A 4 -3.69 -20.08 -23.60
CA PRO A 4 -2.85 -21.23 -23.30
C PRO A 4 -2.52 -21.28 -21.80
N ASP A 5 -2.52 -22.50 -21.25
CA ASP A 5 -2.21 -22.71 -19.83
C ASP A 5 -0.78 -22.28 -19.52
N THR A 6 -0.63 -21.27 -18.67
CA THR A 6 0.68 -20.72 -18.31
C THR A 6 1.43 -21.59 -17.29
N GLY A 7 0.83 -22.68 -16.81
CA GLY A 7 1.39 -23.52 -15.74
C GLY A 7 1.46 -22.82 -14.37
N LEU A 8 0.90 -21.60 -14.26
CA LEU A 8 0.84 -20.80 -13.04
C LEU A 8 -0.52 -21.00 -12.37
N VAL A 9 -0.48 -21.33 -11.07
CA VAL A 9 -1.67 -21.37 -10.22
C VAL A 9 -1.58 -20.23 -9.22
N ILE A 10 -2.50 -19.28 -9.33
CA ILE A 10 -2.65 -18.16 -8.42
C ILE A 10 -3.62 -18.57 -7.31
N VAL A 11 -3.15 -18.54 -6.07
CA VAL A 11 -3.97 -18.86 -4.90
C VAL A 11 -4.31 -17.57 -4.15
N VAL A 12 -5.59 -17.25 -4.04
CA VAL A 12 -6.06 -16.09 -3.28
C VAL A 12 -6.53 -16.56 -1.91
N LEU A 13 -5.81 -16.15 -0.85
CA LEU A 13 -6.17 -16.42 0.54
C LEU A 13 -7.09 -15.30 1.05
N ALA A 14 -8.40 -15.47 0.88
CA ALA A 14 -9.38 -14.39 1.00
C ALA A 14 -9.38 -13.73 2.40
N PRO A 15 -9.30 -12.39 2.47
CA PRO A 15 -9.44 -11.66 3.74
C PRO A 15 -10.92 -11.60 4.18
N HIS A 16 -11.16 -11.12 5.40
CA HIS A 16 -12.52 -10.81 5.87
C HIS A 16 -13.05 -9.51 5.29
N ASP A 17 -12.17 -8.51 5.12
CA ASP A 17 -12.54 -7.17 4.69
C ASP A 17 -13.26 -7.17 3.33
N PRO A 18 -14.54 -6.76 3.25
CA PRO A 18 -15.32 -6.81 2.02
C PRO A 18 -14.71 -6.00 0.87
N MET A 19 -14.17 -4.81 1.16
CA MET A 19 -13.55 -3.95 0.15
C MET A 19 -12.33 -4.62 -0.49
N THR A 20 -11.44 -5.17 0.34
CA THR A 20 -10.27 -5.92 -0.15
C THR A 20 -10.69 -7.16 -0.93
N ARG A 21 -11.75 -7.87 -0.51
CA ARG A 21 -12.30 -9.00 -1.27
C ARG A 21 -12.79 -8.56 -2.65
N GLY A 22 -13.46 -7.42 -2.76
CA GLY A 22 -13.89 -6.83 -4.02
C GLY A 22 -12.73 -6.56 -4.98
N GLN A 23 -11.69 -5.86 -4.50
CA GLN A 23 -10.48 -5.59 -5.30
C GLN A 23 -9.76 -6.90 -5.73
N LEU A 24 -9.66 -7.89 -4.84
CA LEU A 24 -9.06 -9.19 -5.17
C LEU A 24 -9.87 -9.96 -6.22
N ARG A 25 -11.20 -9.81 -6.25
CA ARG A 25 -12.04 -10.40 -7.32
C ARG A 25 -11.76 -9.74 -8.67
N ARG A 26 -11.63 -8.42 -8.71
CA ARG A 26 -11.23 -7.69 -9.93
C ARG A 26 -9.84 -8.10 -10.42
N MET A 27 -8.88 -8.26 -9.51
CA MET A 27 -7.54 -8.77 -9.85
C MET A 27 -7.58 -10.23 -10.32
N ALA A 28 -8.47 -11.06 -9.75
CA ALA A 28 -8.67 -12.43 -10.20
C ALA A 28 -9.30 -12.50 -11.59
N GLU A 29 -10.27 -11.64 -11.91
CA GLU A 29 -10.81 -11.49 -13.26
C GLU A 29 -9.69 -11.16 -14.25
N LEU A 30 -8.90 -10.13 -13.96
CA LEU A 30 -7.77 -9.73 -14.79
C LEU A 30 -6.76 -10.87 -15.02
N ALA A 31 -6.46 -11.66 -14.00
CA ALA A 31 -5.55 -12.79 -14.12
C ALA A 31 -6.15 -13.95 -14.96
N ARG A 32 -7.48 -14.18 -14.91
CA ARG A 32 -8.15 -15.15 -15.81
C ARG A 32 -8.09 -14.69 -17.26
N ASP A 33 -8.29 -13.39 -17.50
CA ASP A 33 -8.24 -12.81 -18.83
C ASP A 33 -6.84 -12.99 -19.47
N HIS A 34 -5.79 -13.11 -18.64
CA HIS A 34 -4.42 -13.42 -19.04
C HIS A 34 -4.09 -14.92 -19.04
N GLY A 35 -5.08 -15.79 -18.84
CA GLY A 35 -4.94 -17.25 -18.92
C GLY A 35 -4.36 -17.94 -17.70
N HIS A 36 -4.31 -17.26 -16.56
CA HIS A 36 -3.84 -17.88 -15.32
C HIS A 36 -4.93 -18.70 -14.63
N ARG A 37 -4.54 -19.84 -14.05
CA ARG A 37 -5.43 -20.65 -13.23
C ARG A 37 -5.57 -20.00 -11.85
N LEU A 38 -6.80 -19.86 -11.37
CA LEU A 38 -7.10 -19.25 -10.07
C LEU A 38 -7.77 -20.22 -9.12
N ARG A 39 -7.32 -20.19 -7.87
CA ARG A 39 -7.89 -20.92 -6.75
C ARG A 39 -8.19 -19.96 -5.60
N TRP A 40 -9.46 -19.81 -5.27
CA TRP A 40 -9.91 -18.95 -4.17
C TRP A 40 -10.10 -19.77 -2.90
N GLU A 41 -9.38 -19.42 -1.83
CA GLU A 41 -9.41 -20.12 -0.55
C GLU A 41 -10.05 -19.23 0.52
N GLU A 42 -11.17 -19.71 1.10
CA GLU A 42 -11.82 -19.07 2.25
C GLU A 42 -11.05 -19.36 3.53
N ALA A 43 -9.77 -18.99 3.56
CA ALA A 43 -8.83 -19.34 4.63
C ALA A 43 -9.30 -18.86 6.02
N ARG A 44 -10.14 -17.82 6.03
CA ARG A 44 -10.65 -17.17 7.23
C ARG A 44 -12.15 -17.41 7.47
N GLY A 45 -12.80 -18.29 6.71
CA GLY A 45 -14.25 -18.51 6.73
C GLY A 45 -14.82 -19.30 7.92
N GLY A 46 -14.17 -19.27 9.10
CA GLY A 46 -14.67 -19.90 10.32
C GLY A 46 -13.73 -20.93 10.97
N PRO A 47 -14.19 -21.60 12.04
CA PRO A 47 -13.40 -22.61 12.77
C PRO A 47 -12.97 -23.76 11.84
N GLY A 48 -11.67 -24.02 11.77
CA GLY A 48 -11.08 -25.06 10.91
C GLY A 48 -10.80 -24.65 9.46
N ALA A 49 -11.21 -23.46 9.01
CA ALA A 49 -10.88 -22.97 7.67
C ALA A 49 -9.36 -22.89 7.40
N PRO A 50 -8.51 -22.48 8.36
CA PRO A 50 -7.06 -22.51 8.17
C PRO A 50 -6.53 -23.93 7.94
N LEU A 51 -7.01 -24.92 8.70
CA LEU A 51 -6.57 -26.31 8.57
C LEU A 51 -6.96 -26.89 7.21
N ARG A 52 -8.20 -26.66 6.76
CA ARG A 52 -8.67 -27.08 5.43
C ARG A 52 -7.85 -26.45 4.30
N THR A 53 -7.55 -25.15 4.42
CA THR A 53 -6.73 -24.42 3.44
C THR A 53 -5.32 -25.00 3.37
N VAL A 54 -4.68 -25.19 4.53
CA VAL A 54 -3.33 -25.76 4.63
C VAL A 54 -3.29 -27.18 4.07
N ALA A 55 -4.25 -28.03 4.43
CA ALA A 55 -4.36 -29.40 3.92
C ALA A 55 -4.57 -29.42 2.40
N GLY A 56 -5.49 -28.59 1.89
CA GLY A 56 -5.80 -28.49 0.46
C GLY A 56 -4.67 -27.94 -0.40
N LEU A 57 -3.75 -27.15 0.18
CA LEU A 57 -2.59 -26.58 -0.51
C LEU A 57 -1.31 -27.39 -0.32
N ALA A 58 -1.22 -28.28 0.66
CA ALA A 58 -0.01 -29.05 0.96
C ALA A 58 0.51 -29.86 -0.26
N GLY A 59 -0.38 -30.53 -0.99
CA GLY A 59 -0.03 -31.29 -2.19
C GLY A 59 0.55 -30.41 -3.30
N PRO A 60 -0.18 -29.38 -3.78
CA PRO A 60 0.34 -28.41 -4.74
C PRO A 60 1.66 -27.76 -4.32
N LEU A 61 1.78 -27.31 -3.06
CA LEU A 61 3.00 -26.65 -2.55
C LEU A 61 4.23 -27.55 -2.55
N ARG A 62 4.05 -28.86 -2.33
CA ARG A 62 5.15 -29.85 -2.36
C ARG A 62 5.60 -30.18 -3.79
N ARG A 63 4.71 -30.07 -4.77
CA ARG A 63 4.99 -30.34 -6.20
C ARG A 63 5.53 -29.11 -6.94
N ALA A 64 5.24 -27.92 -6.44
CA ALA A 64 5.70 -26.68 -7.05
C ALA A 64 7.24 -26.61 -7.08
N ARG A 65 7.78 -26.29 -8.26
CA ARG A 65 9.24 -26.07 -8.45
C ARG A 65 9.66 -24.69 -7.96
N ARG A 66 8.78 -23.70 -8.17
CA ARG A 66 8.91 -22.31 -7.76
C ARG A 66 7.69 -21.87 -6.96
N ILE A 67 7.92 -21.09 -5.91
CA ILE A 67 6.85 -20.48 -5.10
C ILE A 67 7.01 -18.96 -5.13
N VAL A 68 5.90 -18.27 -5.40
CA VAL A 68 5.81 -16.81 -5.40
C VAL A 68 4.90 -16.39 -4.25
N ILE A 69 5.35 -15.48 -3.39
CA ILE A 69 4.62 -14.99 -2.21
C ILE A 69 4.65 -13.46 -2.15
N GLY A 70 3.58 -12.84 -1.65
CA GLY A 70 3.60 -11.43 -1.24
C GLY A 70 4.20 -11.29 0.17
N ASP A 71 3.46 -10.63 1.08
CA ASP A 71 3.87 -10.36 2.47
C ASP A 71 4.48 -11.58 3.21
N PRO A 72 5.81 -11.62 3.44
CA PRO A 72 6.48 -12.67 4.22
C PRO A 72 6.07 -12.70 5.70
N PHE A 73 5.49 -11.62 6.22
CA PHE A 73 4.97 -11.53 7.58
C PHE A 73 3.54 -12.06 7.72
N SER A 74 2.88 -12.38 6.60
CA SER A 74 1.55 -12.98 6.62
C SER A 74 1.56 -14.33 7.33
N ARG A 75 0.73 -14.48 8.37
CA ARG A 75 0.60 -15.74 9.13
C ARG A 75 0.32 -16.95 8.24
N TYR A 76 -0.50 -16.80 7.21
CA TYR A 76 -0.77 -17.91 6.28
C TYR A 76 0.44 -18.26 5.44
N VAL A 77 1.18 -17.26 4.94
CA VAL A 77 2.44 -17.50 4.23
C VAL A 77 3.41 -18.24 5.15
N GLN A 78 3.53 -17.83 6.41
CA GLN A 78 4.40 -18.48 7.39
C GLN A 78 3.97 -19.94 7.70
N LEU A 79 2.68 -20.25 7.65
CA LEU A 79 2.17 -21.62 7.82
C LEU A 79 2.37 -22.50 6.57
N LEU A 80 2.25 -21.92 5.37
CA LEU A 80 2.30 -22.66 4.11
C LEU A 80 3.74 -22.89 3.62
N LEU A 81 4.63 -21.91 3.81
CA LEU A 81 5.99 -21.96 3.28
C LEU A 81 6.82 -23.15 3.82
N PRO A 82 6.71 -23.58 5.09
CA PRO A 82 7.40 -24.77 5.58
C PRO A 82 7.06 -26.06 4.82
N LEU A 83 5.86 -26.14 4.22
CA LEU A 83 5.37 -27.31 3.49
C LEU A 83 6.00 -27.47 2.10
N THR A 84 6.53 -26.38 1.52
CA THR A 84 7.08 -26.44 0.17
C THR A 84 8.44 -27.16 0.12
N ARG A 85 8.71 -27.78 -1.02
CA ARG A 85 10.01 -28.34 -1.40
C ARG A 85 10.67 -27.55 -2.54
N ALA A 86 10.07 -26.42 -2.93
CA ALA A 86 10.60 -25.56 -3.98
C ALA A 86 12.02 -25.10 -3.65
N ARG A 87 12.87 -25.10 -4.68
CA ARG A 87 14.23 -24.58 -4.61
C ARG A 87 14.30 -23.10 -5.02
N GLU A 88 13.25 -22.59 -5.64
CA GLU A 88 13.16 -21.20 -6.08
C GLU A 88 12.01 -20.52 -5.32
N LEU A 89 12.34 -19.53 -4.51
CA LEU A 89 11.37 -18.70 -3.80
C LEU A 89 11.44 -17.26 -4.32
N VAL A 90 10.30 -16.70 -4.67
CA VAL A 90 10.18 -15.31 -5.10
C VAL A 90 9.27 -14.56 -4.14
N VAL A 91 9.79 -13.50 -3.53
CA VAL A 91 9.00 -12.55 -2.75
C VAL A 91 8.64 -11.40 -3.67
N VAL A 92 7.34 -11.19 -3.93
CA VAL A 92 6.84 -10.03 -4.68
C VAL A 92 6.51 -8.90 -3.72
N ASP A 93 6.56 -7.70 -4.27
CA ASP A 93 6.37 -6.47 -3.52
C ASP A 93 5.07 -6.40 -2.70
N ASP A 94 5.19 -6.11 -1.41
CA ASP A 94 4.09 -5.69 -0.51
C ASP A 94 4.29 -4.26 0.01
N GLY A 95 5.07 -3.46 -0.73
CA GLY A 95 5.45 -2.11 -0.36
C GLY A 95 6.49 -2.12 0.75
N THR A 96 6.28 -1.33 1.80
CA THR A 96 7.30 -1.16 2.84
C THR A 96 7.56 -2.40 3.70
N ALA A 97 6.65 -3.38 3.68
CA ALA A 97 6.92 -4.69 4.26
C ALA A 97 8.08 -5.40 3.53
N THR A 98 8.27 -5.17 2.22
CA THR A 98 9.42 -5.69 1.48
C THR A 98 10.73 -5.09 1.99
N MET A 99 10.77 -3.77 2.20
CA MET A 99 11.95 -3.08 2.76
C MET A 99 12.29 -3.65 4.15
N GLU A 100 11.29 -3.81 5.01
CA GLU A 100 11.46 -4.43 6.33
C GLU A 100 11.98 -5.87 6.23
N PHE A 101 11.42 -6.68 5.34
CA PHE A 101 11.83 -8.06 5.13
C PHE A 101 13.30 -8.16 4.72
N VAL A 102 13.72 -7.37 3.72
CA VAL A 102 15.09 -7.33 3.22
C VAL A 102 16.05 -6.89 4.33
N SER A 103 15.68 -5.84 5.06
CA SER A 103 16.40 -5.29 6.20
C SER A 103 16.59 -6.31 7.33
N GLN A 104 15.55 -7.09 7.67
CA GLN A 104 15.63 -8.16 8.66
C GLN A 104 16.45 -9.36 8.17
N LEU A 105 16.36 -9.70 6.89
CA LEU A 105 17.10 -10.81 6.31
C LEU A 105 18.60 -10.52 6.28
N ALA A 106 18.99 -9.30 5.89
CA ALA A 106 20.39 -8.84 5.89
C ALA A 106 21.01 -8.87 7.30
N ARG A 107 20.23 -8.52 8.34
CA ARG A 107 20.69 -8.56 9.75
C ARG A 107 20.57 -9.94 10.40
N GLY A 108 20.02 -10.94 9.70
CA GLY A 108 19.74 -12.23 10.31
C GLY A 108 18.77 -12.13 11.50
N GLU A 109 17.78 -11.24 11.43
CA GLU A 109 16.72 -11.09 12.44
C GLU A 109 15.57 -12.08 12.23
N ARG A 110 14.65 -12.18 13.21
CA ARG A 110 13.42 -12.98 13.04
C ARG A 110 12.40 -12.20 12.23
N LEU A 111 11.70 -12.89 11.32
CA LEU A 111 10.64 -12.32 10.47
C LEU A 111 9.39 -11.99 11.30
N VAL A 112 9.41 -10.83 11.94
CA VAL A 112 8.30 -10.29 12.74
C VAL A 112 8.10 -8.84 12.35
N ARG A 113 6.86 -8.53 11.92
CA ARG A 113 6.48 -7.18 11.52
C ARG A 113 6.67 -6.19 12.67
N TRP A 114 7.29 -5.04 12.39
CA TRP A 114 7.82 -4.15 13.43
C TRP A 114 6.74 -3.58 14.35
N HIS A 115 5.54 -3.28 13.82
CA HIS A 115 4.42 -2.76 14.62
C HIS A 115 3.88 -3.78 15.64
N ARG A 116 4.35 -5.04 15.58
CA ARG A 116 4.01 -6.10 16.54
C ARG A 116 5.13 -6.36 17.55
N ARG A 117 6.26 -5.64 17.48
CA ARG A 117 7.40 -5.80 18.42
C ARG A 117 7.11 -5.33 19.86
N GLY A 118 5.89 -4.88 20.17
CA GLY A 118 5.44 -4.49 21.53
C GLY A 118 4.35 -5.37 22.16
N SER A 119 3.61 -6.17 21.38
CA SER A 119 2.53 -7.00 21.92
C SER A 119 3.03 -8.40 22.29
N ARG A 120 3.71 -8.57 23.42
CA ARG A 120 4.15 -9.89 23.93
C ARG A 120 2.98 -10.70 24.50
N GLY A 121 1.99 -11.01 23.66
CA GLY A 121 0.89 -11.90 24.03
C GLY A 121 1.27 -13.37 23.90
N ALA A 122 0.66 -14.26 24.69
CA ALA A 122 0.89 -15.70 24.66
C ALA A 122 0.77 -16.33 23.25
N ARG A 123 -0.08 -15.76 22.39
CA ARG A 123 -0.21 -16.18 20.97
C ARG A 123 1.05 -15.91 20.15
N ASP A 124 1.78 -14.82 20.38
CA ASP A 124 2.97 -14.50 19.57
C ASP A 124 4.17 -15.40 19.94
N LEU A 125 4.24 -15.88 21.19
CA LEU A 125 5.20 -16.91 21.61
C LEU A 125 4.90 -18.27 20.98
N ALA A 126 3.62 -18.67 20.92
CA ALA A 126 3.20 -19.93 20.28
C ALA A 126 3.50 -19.96 18.77
N PHE A 127 3.58 -18.80 18.10
CA PHE A 127 3.88 -18.68 16.67
C PHE A 127 5.37 -18.50 16.34
N ALA A 128 6.23 -18.33 17.35
CA ALA A 128 7.68 -18.18 17.18
C ALA A 128 8.38 -19.32 16.38
N PRO A 129 8.04 -20.62 16.55
CA PRO A 129 8.69 -21.68 15.75
C PRO A 129 8.30 -21.62 14.26
N VAL A 130 7.10 -21.13 13.94
CA VAL A 130 6.60 -21.02 12.56
C VAL A 130 7.32 -19.90 11.81
N SER A 131 7.51 -18.75 12.46
CA SER A 131 8.26 -17.63 11.88
C SER A 131 9.75 -17.96 11.69
N ALA A 132 10.35 -18.70 12.63
CA ALA A 132 11.73 -19.19 12.49
C ALA A 132 11.89 -20.16 11.31
N SER A 133 10.94 -21.08 11.12
CA SER A 133 10.93 -21.99 9.98
C SER A 133 10.79 -21.24 8.65
N THR A 134 9.90 -20.24 8.60
CA THR A 134 9.72 -19.38 7.42
C THR A 134 10.99 -18.63 7.07
N ARG A 135 11.66 -18.03 8.07
CA ARG A 135 12.95 -17.38 7.85
C ARG A 135 13.95 -18.35 7.25
N ARG A 136 14.14 -19.54 7.83
CA ARG A 136 15.05 -20.57 7.28
C ARG A 136 14.67 -20.96 5.84
N ARG A 137 13.39 -20.89 5.48
CA ARG A 137 12.95 -21.09 4.09
C ARG A 137 13.38 -19.94 3.20
N LEU A 138 13.21 -18.70 3.64
CA LEU A 138 13.57 -17.47 2.92
C LEU A 138 15.04 -17.05 3.06
N THR A 139 15.88 -17.84 3.72
CA THR A 139 17.33 -17.67 3.70
C THR A 139 17.92 -18.52 2.57
N PRO A 140 18.66 -17.91 1.63
CA PRO A 140 19.31 -18.62 0.52
C PRO A 140 20.37 -19.59 1.04
N ASN A 141 20.63 -20.66 0.29
CA ASN A 141 21.68 -21.65 0.55
C ASN A 141 22.00 -22.42 -0.73
N ALA A 142 22.99 -23.33 -0.68
CA ALA A 142 23.44 -24.12 -1.84
C ALA A 142 22.33 -24.91 -2.58
N ARG A 143 21.17 -25.13 -1.95
CA ARG A 143 20.04 -25.86 -2.56
C ARG A 143 18.81 -24.98 -2.83
N ARG A 144 18.84 -23.70 -2.47
CA ARG A 144 17.68 -22.80 -2.57
C ARG A 144 18.08 -21.36 -2.89
N SER A 145 17.52 -20.84 -3.97
CA SER A 145 17.57 -19.42 -4.32
C SER A 145 16.37 -18.67 -3.76
N VAL A 146 16.60 -17.41 -3.42
CA VAL A 146 15.58 -16.47 -2.97
C VAL A 146 15.73 -15.22 -3.81
N THR A 147 14.66 -14.84 -4.49
CA THR A 147 14.59 -13.63 -5.30
C THR A 147 13.57 -12.67 -4.69
N VAL A 148 13.90 -11.39 -4.61
CA VAL A 148 12.96 -10.33 -4.26
C VAL A 148 12.64 -9.56 -5.54
N PHE A 149 11.38 -9.61 -5.97
CA PHE A 149 10.86 -8.86 -7.12
C PHE A 149 10.10 -7.64 -6.62
N THR A 150 10.73 -6.47 -6.66
CA THR A 150 10.21 -5.27 -5.98
C THR A 150 10.53 -3.97 -6.72
N ALA A 151 9.65 -3.00 -6.57
CA ALA A 151 9.85 -1.61 -6.97
C ALA A 151 10.46 -0.77 -5.85
N MET A 152 10.50 -1.31 -4.62
CA MET A 152 11.07 -0.61 -3.47
C MET A 152 12.60 -0.50 -3.61
N PRO A 153 13.19 0.62 -3.18
CA PRO A 153 14.64 0.81 -3.17
C PRO A 153 15.25 -0.04 -2.06
N VAL A 154 15.70 -1.25 -2.41
CA VAL A 154 16.31 -2.18 -1.46
C VAL A 154 17.66 -2.68 -2.00
N GLU A 155 18.62 -2.82 -1.10
CA GLU A 155 19.89 -3.48 -1.39
C GLU A 155 19.74 -4.99 -1.26
N ALA A 156 20.41 -5.74 -2.15
CA ALA A 156 20.37 -7.19 -2.13
C ALA A 156 21.09 -7.77 -0.90
N PRO A 157 20.40 -8.51 -0.02
CA PRO A 157 21.07 -9.24 1.06
C PRO A 157 22.03 -10.29 0.50
N PRO A 158 23.03 -10.74 1.29
CA PRO A 158 23.93 -11.80 0.88
C PRO A 158 23.19 -13.06 0.40
N GLY A 159 23.47 -13.47 -0.84
CA GLY A 159 22.90 -14.65 -1.49
C GLY A 159 21.45 -14.52 -1.98
N VAL A 160 20.84 -13.33 -1.87
CA VAL A 160 19.49 -13.05 -2.33
C VAL A 160 19.57 -12.24 -3.62
N ASP A 161 18.85 -12.66 -4.66
CA ASP A 161 18.75 -11.89 -5.90
C ASP A 161 17.68 -10.81 -5.73
N VAL A 162 17.96 -9.57 -6.15
CA VAL A 162 16.94 -8.52 -6.24
C VAL A 162 16.69 -8.23 -7.71
N VAL A 163 15.46 -8.46 -8.15
CA VAL A 163 14.98 -8.12 -9.49
C VAL A 163 14.08 -6.91 -9.38
N ARG A 164 14.44 -5.83 -10.08
CA ARG A 164 13.65 -4.60 -10.07
C ARG A 164 12.32 -4.84 -10.80
N ASN A 165 11.22 -4.61 -10.11
CA ASN A 165 9.91 -4.47 -10.73
C ASN A 165 9.80 -3.05 -11.30
N ASP A 166 10.12 -2.92 -12.58
CA ASP A 166 10.05 -1.65 -13.28
C ASP A 166 8.64 -1.32 -13.79
N PHE A 167 7.63 -2.17 -13.56
CA PHE A 167 6.28 -2.05 -14.11
C PHE A 167 6.17 -2.17 -15.65
N ALA A 168 7.15 -2.80 -16.34
CA ALA A 168 7.11 -3.00 -17.79
C ALA A 168 5.82 -3.69 -18.28
N TRP A 169 5.41 -4.79 -17.63
CA TRP A 169 4.18 -5.49 -18.00
C TRP A 169 2.95 -4.59 -17.87
N THR A 170 2.85 -3.81 -16.77
CA THR A 170 1.75 -2.88 -16.55
C THR A 170 1.68 -1.82 -17.65
N ARG A 171 2.83 -1.27 -18.06
CA ARG A 171 2.88 -0.29 -19.16
C ARG A 171 2.49 -0.90 -20.51
N ALA A 172 2.90 -2.13 -20.78
CA ALA A 172 2.59 -2.83 -22.02
C ALA A 172 1.12 -3.27 -22.10
N ALA A 173 0.56 -3.76 -20.99
CA ALA A 173 -0.80 -4.30 -20.92
C ALA A 173 -1.87 -3.21 -20.83
N PHE A 174 -1.55 -2.06 -20.23
CA PHE A 174 -2.47 -0.95 -20.06
C PHE A 174 -1.89 0.26 -20.76
N GLY A 175 -2.55 0.70 -21.84
CA GLY A 175 -2.10 1.77 -22.73
C GLY A 175 -1.78 3.09 -22.03
N PRO A 176 -1.23 4.08 -22.76
CA PRO A 176 -0.98 5.39 -22.15
C PRO A 176 -2.30 6.02 -21.70
N PRO A 177 -2.36 6.59 -20.49
CA PRO A 177 -3.60 7.15 -19.99
C PRO A 177 -3.99 8.41 -20.74
N ARG A 178 -5.30 8.68 -20.79
CA ARG A 178 -5.80 10.00 -21.17
C ARG A 178 -5.43 11.01 -20.08
N LEU A 179 -4.58 11.97 -20.42
CA LEU A 179 -4.20 13.05 -19.51
C LEU A 179 -5.26 14.14 -19.46
N THR A 180 -5.61 14.56 -18.25
CA THR A 180 -6.37 15.80 -18.03
C THR A 180 -5.41 16.97 -17.83
N ARG A 181 -5.92 18.21 -17.91
CA ARG A 181 -5.10 19.40 -17.66
C ARG A 181 -4.87 19.67 -16.16
N GLY A 182 -5.55 18.94 -15.28
CA GLY A 182 -5.58 19.21 -13.84
C GLY A 182 -4.60 18.39 -13.03
N THR A 183 -4.76 18.53 -11.71
CA THR A 183 -4.03 17.81 -10.68
C THR A 183 -4.96 16.84 -9.97
N ASP A 184 -4.44 15.66 -9.65
CA ASP A 184 -5.14 14.67 -8.82
C ASP A 184 -4.47 14.54 -7.46
N LEU A 185 -5.26 14.39 -6.39
CA LEU A 185 -4.77 14.05 -5.06
C LEU A 185 -4.91 12.55 -4.81
N VAL A 186 -3.91 11.95 -4.17
CA VAL A 186 -3.94 10.56 -3.71
C VAL A 186 -4.06 10.54 -2.20
N GLY A 187 -5.13 9.91 -1.74
CA GLY A 187 -5.41 9.75 -0.32
C GLY A 187 -4.54 8.71 0.36
N THR A 188 -4.58 8.72 1.69
CA THR A 188 -3.83 7.79 2.53
C THR A 188 -4.64 7.37 3.75
N SER A 189 -4.28 6.24 4.37
CA SER A 189 -4.92 5.76 5.60
C SER A 189 -4.32 6.30 6.89
N LEU A 190 -3.46 7.33 6.85
CA LEU A 190 -2.75 7.81 8.04
C LEU A 190 -3.70 8.25 9.16
N VAL A 191 -4.82 8.89 8.80
CA VAL A 191 -5.88 9.28 9.72
C VAL A 191 -6.54 8.04 10.34
N GLU A 192 -6.89 7.06 9.54
CA GLU A 192 -7.54 5.82 10.00
C GLU A 192 -6.64 4.93 10.84
N THR A 193 -5.32 5.05 10.66
CA THR A 193 -4.32 4.43 11.54
C THR A 193 -4.01 5.25 12.79
N GLY A 194 -4.61 6.44 12.94
CA GLY A 194 -4.38 7.35 14.06
C GLY A 194 -3.00 8.02 14.07
N VAL A 195 -2.26 7.96 12.96
CA VAL A 195 -0.93 8.59 12.85
C VAL A 195 -1.07 10.09 12.68
N VAL A 196 -2.04 10.53 11.88
CA VAL A 196 -2.27 11.93 11.55
C VAL A 196 -3.63 12.40 12.08
N ASP A 197 -3.67 13.61 12.62
CA ASP A 197 -4.90 14.26 13.04
C ASP A 197 -5.88 14.49 11.86
N PRO A 198 -7.17 14.13 12.00
CA PRO A 198 -8.15 14.27 10.92
C PRO A 198 -8.34 15.70 10.42
N GLU A 199 -8.38 16.69 11.31
CA GLU A 199 -8.64 18.08 10.94
C GLU A 199 -7.44 18.70 10.22
N ARG A 200 -6.24 18.42 10.72
CA ARG A 200 -5.00 18.86 10.06
C ARG A 200 -4.84 18.21 8.68
N TYR A 201 -5.21 16.94 8.54
CA TYR A 201 -5.22 16.27 7.25
C TYR A 201 -6.17 16.95 6.25
N LEU A 202 -7.40 17.24 6.65
CA LEU A 202 -8.38 17.88 5.78
C LEU A 202 -7.98 19.31 5.41
N ALA A 203 -7.41 20.06 6.34
CA ALA A 203 -6.85 21.39 6.07
C ALA A 203 -5.71 21.32 5.03
N ALA A 204 -4.84 20.32 5.13
CA ALA A 204 -3.77 20.08 4.16
C ALA A 204 -4.32 19.70 2.77
N VAL A 205 -5.30 18.80 2.69
CA VAL A 205 -5.98 18.45 1.43
C VAL A 205 -6.60 19.70 0.79
N ALA A 206 -7.26 20.54 1.59
CA ALA A 206 -7.84 21.80 1.13
C ALA A 206 -6.78 22.77 0.60
N GLY A 207 -5.65 22.89 1.31
CA GLY A 207 -4.50 23.70 0.90
C GLY A 207 -3.90 23.23 -0.43
N LEU A 208 -3.65 21.93 -0.57
CA LEU A 208 -3.13 21.33 -1.80
C LEU A 208 -4.11 21.51 -2.98
N ALA A 209 -5.41 21.28 -2.75
CA ALA A 209 -6.43 21.45 -3.77
C ALA A 209 -6.44 22.88 -4.32
N ARG A 210 -6.37 23.89 -3.45
CA ARG A 210 -6.31 25.30 -3.87
C ARG A 210 -4.99 25.66 -4.55
N ALA A 211 -3.87 25.28 -3.95
CA ALA A 211 -2.54 25.68 -4.43
C ALA A 211 -2.18 25.06 -5.79
N TYR A 212 -2.66 23.84 -6.05
CA TYR A 212 -2.31 23.07 -7.26
C TYR A 212 -3.50 22.80 -8.18
N GLY A 213 -4.66 23.41 -7.91
CA GLY A 213 -5.87 23.26 -8.72
C GLY A 213 -6.33 21.80 -8.83
N ALA A 214 -6.25 21.05 -7.74
CA ALA A 214 -6.68 19.66 -7.76
C ALA A 214 -8.21 19.55 -7.77
N THR A 215 -8.75 18.70 -8.64
CA THR A 215 -10.21 18.56 -8.81
C THR A 215 -10.72 17.18 -8.41
N ARG A 216 -9.83 16.19 -8.30
CA ARG A 216 -10.18 14.81 -7.94
C ARG A 216 -9.31 14.30 -6.81
N TYR A 217 -9.90 13.41 -6.02
CA TYR A 217 -9.28 12.75 -4.88
C TYR A 217 -9.42 11.23 -5.02
N PHE A 218 -8.32 10.54 -5.30
CA PHE A 218 -8.26 9.08 -5.34
C PHE A 218 -8.19 8.54 -3.91
N ALA A 219 -9.33 8.08 -3.41
CA ALA A 219 -9.45 7.55 -2.08
C ALA A 219 -8.64 6.26 -1.90
N HIS A 220 -7.88 6.20 -0.82
CA HIS A 220 -7.31 4.97 -0.33
C HIS A 220 -8.42 4.07 0.23
N ARG A 221 -8.35 2.76 -0.03
CA ARG A 221 -9.43 1.79 0.28
C ARG A 221 -9.85 1.69 1.75
N ARG A 222 -8.99 2.16 2.66
CA ARG A 222 -9.25 2.15 4.11
C ARG A 222 -9.87 3.44 4.62
N GLU A 223 -10.00 4.48 3.79
CA GLU A 223 -10.51 5.76 4.23
C GLU A 223 -11.98 5.69 4.62
N SER A 224 -12.33 6.36 5.72
CA SER A 224 -13.70 6.33 6.23
C SER A 224 -14.65 7.07 5.29
N THR A 225 -15.90 6.59 5.19
CA THR A 225 -16.93 7.27 4.39
C THR A 225 -17.18 8.69 4.88
N GLU A 226 -17.08 8.94 6.18
CA GLU A 226 -17.22 10.28 6.76
C GLU A 226 -16.13 11.24 6.26
N LYS A 227 -14.86 10.85 6.33
CA LYS A 227 -13.75 11.66 5.84
C LYS A 227 -13.88 11.94 4.34
N LEU A 228 -14.24 10.92 3.57
CA LEU A 228 -14.46 11.06 2.13
C LEU A 228 -15.67 11.97 1.81
N HIS A 229 -16.73 11.92 2.61
CA HIS A 229 -17.86 12.85 2.46
C HIS A 229 -17.44 14.28 2.74
N ARG A 230 -16.63 14.53 3.78
CA ARG A 230 -16.09 15.87 4.07
C ARG A 230 -15.20 16.39 2.95
N ILE A 231 -14.41 15.53 2.32
CA ILE A 231 -13.61 15.88 1.15
C ILE A 231 -14.50 16.25 -0.04
N ALA A 232 -15.52 15.45 -0.34
CA ALA A 232 -16.42 15.70 -1.45
C ALA A 232 -17.26 16.98 -1.25
N SER A 233 -18.00 17.04 -0.13
CA SER A 233 -18.96 18.11 0.13
C SER A 233 -18.28 19.40 0.61
N GLY A 234 -17.23 19.28 1.43
CA GLY A 234 -16.57 20.44 2.05
C GLY A 234 -15.49 21.06 1.18
N LEU A 235 -14.81 20.27 0.35
CA LEU A 235 -13.71 20.76 -0.51
C LEU A 235 -14.06 20.78 -2.00
N GLY A 236 -15.22 20.24 -2.39
CA GLY A 236 -15.67 20.19 -3.78
C GLY A 236 -14.86 19.24 -4.66
N LEU A 237 -14.11 18.30 -4.08
CA LEU A 237 -13.30 17.34 -4.83
C LEU A 237 -14.14 16.15 -5.28
N GLU A 238 -13.98 15.73 -6.54
CA GLU A 238 -14.54 14.48 -7.02
C GLU A 238 -13.80 13.30 -6.35
N VAL A 239 -14.48 12.63 -5.42
CA VAL A 239 -13.90 11.46 -4.75
C VAL A 239 -14.02 10.23 -5.65
N VAL A 240 -12.88 9.74 -6.13
CA VAL A 240 -12.75 8.51 -6.91
C VAL A 240 -12.39 7.37 -5.97
N ARG A 241 -13.14 6.26 -6.01
CA ARG A 241 -12.83 5.04 -5.25
C ARG A 241 -12.35 3.93 -6.20
N PRO A 242 -11.03 3.71 -6.33
CA PRO A 242 -10.45 2.71 -7.24
C PRO A 242 -10.92 1.27 -6.95
N GLU A 243 -11.45 0.60 -7.99
CA GLU A 243 -11.74 -0.85 -7.93
C GLU A 243 -10.49 -1.73 -8.13
N LEU A 244 -9.39 -1.14 -8.62
CA LEU A 244 -8.10 -1.78 -8.88
C LEU A 244 -6.97 -0.98 -8.20
N PRO A 245 -5.75 -1.56 -8.09
CA PRO A 245 -4.57 -0.81 -7.67
C PRO A 245 -4.42 0.49 -8.48
N LEU A 246 -3.96 1.54 -7.80
CA LEU A 246 -3.93 2.89 -8.37
C LEU A 246 -3.05 2.95 -9.62
N GLU A 247 -1.99 2.16 -9.71
CA GLU A 247 -1.11 2.05 -10.87
C GLU A 247 -1.87 1.61 -12.13
N LEU A 248 -2.85 0.69 -11.98
CA LEU A 248 -3.67 0.22 -13.09
C LEU A 248 -4.72 1.26 -13.48
N ILE A 249 -5.38 1.88 -12.49
CA ILE A 249 -6.36 2.94 -12.73
C ILE A 249 -5.70 4.16 -13.38
N ALA A 250 -4.53 4.55 -12.89
CA ALA A 250 -3.73 5.64 -13.41
C ALA A 250 -3.33 5.41 -14.87
N ARG A 251 -2.99 4.16 -15.24
CA ARG A 251 -2.70 3.79 -16.63
C ARG A 251 -3.91 3.74 -17.54
N ARG A 252 -5.06 3.29 -17.05
CA ARG A 252 -6.31 3.33 -17.82
C ARG A 252 -6.81 4.78 -18.01
N GLY A 253 -6.52 5.63 -17.04
CA GLY A 253 -6.96 7.02 -17.00
C GLY A 253 -8.49 7.16 -16.88
N PRO A 254 -8.99 8.40 -16.88
CA PRO A 254 -8.23 9.65 -16.98
C PRO A 254 -7.37 9.93 -15.75
N ILE A 255 -6.20 10.55 -15.95
CA ILE A 255 -5.30 11.02 -14.88
C ILE A 255 -4.80 12.44 -15.14
N GLY A 256 -4.59 13.22 -14.09
CA GLY A 256 -3.98 14.54 -14.12
C GLY A 256 -2.55 14.48 -14.63
N ARG A 257 -2.09 15.61 -15.19
CA ARG A 257 -0.66 15.79 -15.53
C ARG A 257 0.21 15.81 -14.27
N THR A 258 -0.38 16.20 -13.14
CA THR A 258 0.26 16.17 -11.84
C THR A 258 -0.55 15.28 -10.91
N VAL A 259 0.13 14.41 -10.16
CA VAL A 259 -0.45 13.58 -9.10
C VAL A 259 0.26 13.93 -7.81
N LEU A 260 -0.48 14.43 -6.83
CA LEU A 260 0.05 14.73 -5.50
C LEU A 260 -0.31 13.60 -4.56
N SER A 261 0.66 13.12 -3.79
CA SER A 261 0.46 12.11 -2.77
C SER A 261 1.09 12.56 -1.47
N PHE A 262 0.47 12.20 -0.34
CA PHE A 262 1.19 12.15 0.93
C PHE A 262 2.13 10.94 0.94
N PRO A 263 3.09 10.81 1.89
CA PRO A 263 4.02 9.70 1.92
C PRO A 263 3.25 8.36 1.98
N SER A 264 3.44 7.56 0.94
CA SER A 264 2.84 6.24 0.77
C SER A 264 3.63 5.45 -0.26
N THR A 265 3.47 4.12 -0.30
CA THR A 265 4.18 3.26 -1.26
C THR A 265 3.95 3.65 -2.72
N VAL A 266 2.84 4.33 -2.99
CA VAL A 266 2.46 4.84 -4.31
C VAL A 266 3.53 5.76 -4.90
N VAL A 267 4.29 6.49 -4.07
CA VAL A 267 5.36 7.39 -4.54
C VAL A 267 6.51 6.63 -5.19
N HIS A 268 6.71 5.35 -4.87
CA HIS A 268 7.73 4.51 -5.53
C HIS A 268 7.17 3.78 -6.76
N THR A 269 5.87 3.51 -6.81
CA THR A 269 5.26 2.66 -7.85
C THR A 269 4.65 3.45 -9.00
N LEU A 270 3.96 4.57 -8.72
CA LEU A 270 3.33 5.37 -9.78
C LEU A 270 4.31 5.97 -10.79
N PRO A 271 5.49 6.51 -10.40
CA PRO A 271 6.45 7.00 -11.38
C PRO A 271 6.87 5.91 -12.38
N LEU A 272 7.09 4.68 -11.90
CA LEU A 272 7.46 3.54 -12.73
C LEU A 272 6.31 3.10 -13.64
N ALA A 273 5.10 3.02 -13.10
CA ALA A 273 3.91 2.67 -13.86
C ALA A 273 3.62 3.71 -14.96
N LEU A 274 3.81 5.00 -14.67
CA LEU A 274 3.51 6.12 -15.57
C LEU A 274 4.72 6.60 -16.38
N ALA A 275 5.85 5.90 -16.33
CA ALA A 275 7.05 6.26 -17.07
C ALA A 275 6.74 6.47 -18.57
N GLY A 276 7.25 7.56 -19.13
CA GLY A 276 7.04 7.93 -20.54
C GLY A 276 5.67 8.56 -20.86
N THR A 277 4.81 8.82 -19.88
CA THR A 277 3.50 9.46 -20.12
C THR A 277 3.50 10.97 -19.99
N GLY A 278 4.54 11.57 -19.39
CA GLY A 278 4.58 12.99 -19.05
C GLY A 278 3.79 13.36 -17.79
N VAL A 279 3.28 12.39 -17.04
CA VAL A 279 2.72 12.64 -15.70
C VAL A 279 3.85 12.87 -14.69
N THR A 280 3.70 13.90 -13.88
CA THR A 280 4.59 14.19 -12.75
C THR A 280 3.92 13.73 -11.46
N VAL A 281 4.62 12.90 -10.69
CA VAL A 281 4.22 12.54 -9.33
C VAL A 281 4.98 13.45 -8.37
N ALA A 282 4.27 14.01 -7.40
CA ALA A 282 4.87 14.80 -6.35
C ALA A 282 4.42 14.31 -4.96
N VAL A 283 5.36 14.30 -4.02
CA VAL A 283 5.12 13.93 -2.62
C VAL A 283 5.02 15.19 -1.79
N CYS A 284 3.96 15.28 -0.99
CA CYS A 284 3.73 16.34 -0.02
C CYS A 284 4.05 15.79 1.36
N ASP A 285 5.05 16.33 2.03
CA ASP A 285 5.43 15.85 3.35
C ASP A 285 4.35 16.09 4.41
N ILE A 286 4.41 15.27 5.46
CA ILE A 286 3.58 15.43 6.66
C ILE A 286 4.37 16.31 7.62
N ASP A 287 3.81 17.47 7.99
CA ASP A 287 4.38 18.29 9.05
C ASP A 287 4.31 17.50 10.37
N PRO A 288 5.39 17.41 11.16
CA PRO A 288 5.37 16.74 12.47
C PRO A 288 4.25 17.22 13.38
N VAL A 289 3.81 18.48 13.25
CA VAL A 289 2.69 19.02 14.03
C VAL A 289 1.35 18.34 13.72
N TRP A 290 1.25 17.61 12.60
CA TRP A 290 0.06 16.83 12.25
C TRP A 290 -0.02 15.48 12.97
N LEU A 291 1.09 15.02 13.53
CA LEU A 291 1.16 13.73 14.21
C LEU A 291 0.35 13.78 15.50
N THR A 292 -0.44 12.74 15.74
CA THR A 292 -1.17 12.60 17.00
C THR A 292 -0.25 12.04 18.09
N GLU A 293 -0.65 12.13 19.35
CA GLU A 293 0.05 11.46 20.47
C GLU A 293 0.13 9.93 20.31
N ARG A 294 -0.73 9.34 19.46
CA ARG A 294 -0.72 7.90 19.15
C ARG A 294 0.29 7.56 18.07
N ALA A 295 0.83 8.55 17.35
CA ALA A 295 1.90 8.33 16.40
C ALA A 295 3.15 7.89 17.18
N SER A 296 3.57 6.64 16.99
CA SER A 296 4.84 6.20 17.54
C SER A 296 5.98 7.06 16.96
N PRO A 297 7.08 7.33 17.68
CA PRO A 297 8.26 7.99 17.11
C PRO A 297 8.82 7.32 15.83
N ARG A 298 8.49 6.05 15.61
CA ARG A 298 8.84 5.31 14.40
C ARG A 298 7.95 5.61 13.19
N ALA A 299 6.74 6.15 13.40
CA ALA A 299 5.85 6.54 12.32
C ALA A 299 6.41 7.77 11.58
N GLU A 300 6.98 8.72 12.31
CA GLU A 300 7.67 9.88 11.74
C GLU A 300 8.88 9.47 10.90
N GLY A 301 9.79 8.66 11.47
CA GLY A 301 10.94 8.15 10.73
C GLY A 301 10.56 7.34 9.50
N PHE A 302 9.47 6.57 9.56
CA PHE A 302 8.94 5.83 8.42
C PHE A 302 8.40 6.75 7.31
N LEU A 303 7.66 7.81 7.66
CA LEU A 303 7.15 8.78 6.68
C LEU A 303 8.30 9.52 6.00
N SER A 304 9.31 9.94 6.77
CA SER A 304 10.55 10.51 6.22
C SER A 304 11.23 9.51 5.29
N GLU A 305 11.45 8.26 5.71
CA GLU A 305 12.11 7.23 4.90
C GLU A 305 11.41 6.99 3.55
N VAL A 306 10.07 6.96 3.54
CA VAL A 306 9.28 6.80 2.30
C VAL A 306 9.47 8.00 1.37
N THR A 307 9.43 9.23 1.89
CA THR A 307 9.75 10.43 1.08
C THR A 307 11.20 10.40 0.61
N ASP A 308 12.13 10.03 1.50
CA ASP A 308 13.56 10.15 1.29
C ASP A 308 14.09 9.21 0.22
N THR A 309 13.52 8.00 0.19
CA THR A 309 13.93 6.94 -0.74
C THR A 309 13.19 7.01 -2.08
N ALA A 310 12.27 7.96 -2.27
CA ALA A 310 11.57 8.17 -3.54
C ALA A 310 12.45 8.98 -4.51
N SER A 311 13.13 8.30 -5.44
CA SER A 311 14.11 8.93 -6.35
C SER A 311 13.48 9.76 -7.49
N ASP A 312 12.30 9.35 -7.98
CA ASP A 312 11.72 9.87 -9.24
C ASP A 312 10.47 10.72 -8.98
N VAL A 313 10.41 11.38 -7.81
CA VAL A 313 9.25 12.15 -7.35
C VAL A 313 9.67 13.57 -7.00
N ARG A 314 8.88 14.55 -7.42
CA ARG A 314 9.07 15.94 -7.01
C ARG A 314 8.65 16.11 -5.55
N ARG A 315 9.54 16.56 -4.67
CA ARG A 315 9.18 16.89 -3.29
C ARG A 315 8.52 18.27 -3.22
N LEU A 316 7.46 18.36 -2.44
CA LEU A 316 6.77 19.60 -2.10
C LEU A 316 6.86 19.80 -0.59
N PRO A 317 7.06 21.04 -0.11
CA PRO A 317 7.07 21.31 1.32
C PRO A 317 5.75 20.89 1.96
N ALA A 318 5.79 20.54 3.25
CA ALA A 318 4.59 20.31 4.02
C ALA A 318 3.67 21.54 3.92
N MET A 319 2.36 21.32 3.79
CA MET A 319 1.43 22.43 3.67
C MET A 319 1.38 23.20 4.99
N PRO A 320 1.67 24.52 4.99
CA PRO A 320 1.50 25.30 6.20
C PRO A 320 0.01 25.31 6.56
N LEU A 321 -0.31 24.92 7.78
CA LEU A 321 -1.66 25.09 8.31
C LEU A 321 -1.90 26.60 8.44
N SER A 322 -2.62 27.19 7.49
CA SER A 322 -3.16 28.54 7.70
C SER A 322 -4.21 28.45 8.80
N ALA A 323 -4.08 29.29 9.84
CA ALA A 323 -5.07 29.34 10.91
C ALA A 323 -6.49 29.50 10.31
N PRO A 324 -7.52 28.84 10.86
CA PRO A 324 -8.89 29.10 10.43
C PRO A 324 -9.12 30.61 10.60
N SER A 325 -9.49 31.28 9.51
CA SER A 325 -9.89 32.68 9.56
C SER A 325 -10.99 32.79 10.61
N ALA A 326 -10.72 33.51 11.69
CA ALA A 326 -11.72 33.79 12.71
C ALA A 326 -12.95 34.34 11.98
N VAL A 327 -14.07 33.65 12.10
CA VAL A 327 -15.37 34.17 11.71
C VAL A 327 -15.49 35.50 12.42
N ASN A 328 -15.51 36.59 11.64
CA ASN A 328 -15.71 37.93 12.14
C ASN A 328 -17.15 37.98 12.67
N THR A 329 -17.35 37.59 13.93
CA THR A 329 -18.61 37.83 14.64
C THR A 329 -18.70 39.33 14.81
N GLY A 330 -19.42 39.96 13.87
CA GLY A 330 -19.63 41.40 13.84
C GLY A 330 -19.98 41.92 15.22
N HIS A 331 -19.06 42.68 15.79
CA HIS A 331 -19.29 43.44 17.00
C HIS A 331 -20.12 44.66 16.56
N THR A 332 -21.43 44.57 16.73
CA THR A 332 -22.32 45.73 16.61
C THR A 332 -22.04 46.67 17.79
N PRO A 333 -21.57 47.91 17.59
CA PRO A 333 -21.40 48.83 18.70
C PRO A 333 -22.77 49.24 19.22
N GLN A 334 -23.05 48.99 20.50
CA GLN A 334 -24.18 49.61 21.19
C GLN A 334 -23.99 51.13 21.18
N ALA A 335 -24.91 51.83 20.54
CA ALA A 335 -25.03 53.27 20.61
C ALA A 335 -25.41 53.69 22.03
N THR A 336 -24.54 54.49 22.65
CA THR A 336 -24.86 55.26 23.84
C THR A 336 -25.81 56.39 23.46
N HIS A 337 -27.03 56.38 24.01
CA HIS A 337 -27.92 57.53 23.99
C HIS A 337 -27.60 58.47 25.17
N PRO A 338 -27.56 59.80 24.98
CA PRO A 338 -27.46 60.76 26.07
C PRO A 338 -28.83 61.08 26.69
N CYS A 339 -28.77 61.63 27.91
CA CYS A 339 -29.84 61.92 28.87
C CYS A 339 -31.15 62.53 28.32
N GLY A 340 -32.24 62.15 29.01
CA GLY A 340 -33.46 62.92 29.25
C GLY A 340 -33.98 62.58 30.64
#